data_AF-A0A4U0H2X5-F1
#
_entry.id   AF-A0A4U0H2X5-F1
#
_cell.length_a   1.000
_cell.length_b   1.000
_cell.length_c   1.000
_cell.angle_alpha   90.00
_cell.angle_beta   90.00
_cell.angle_gamma   90.00
#
_symmetry.space_group_name_H-M   'P 1'
#
loop_
_entity.id
_entity.type
_entity.pdbx_description
1 polymer ?
#
loop_
_entity_poly.entity_id
_entity_poly.type
_entity_poly.pdbx_seq_one_letter_code
_entity_poly.pdbx_strand_id
1 'polypeptide(L)'
;MITQKQNKFLVALALVGFTMFSLSSCNKDDDNDPIKEGIERSELILTEVSGEAVYPHGDHFHGLAAGVEGESVTIKFDENGDATSGGHLHLEADAVYKIELKAWDYNGKEVQNDFIASKAVADNYKAFLVGGNFILNPDTDDESGAIFQPRDLKYGDDTDVSGQFETTGILSYFTIGHDNEGAMKEVKYVLRKLNTGLKATVTRTDWNKDNYATLFAGENVLELKFEIHAEHGHDH
;
A
#
# COMPACT_ATOMS: atom_id res chain seq x y z
N MET A 1 41.54 18.70 78.67
CA MET A 1 40.10 18.73 78.34
C MET A 1 39.71 17.32 77.90
N ILE A 2 39.08 16.58 78.82
CA ILE A 2 38.10 15.47 78.68
C ILE A 2 38.30 14.54 77.45
N THR A 3 38.94 13.36 77.54
CA THR A 3 38.47 12.02 78.01
C THR A 3 37.20 11.52 77.26
N GLN A 4 37.18 10.42 76.49
CA GLN A 4 37.00 9.00 76.89
C GLN A 4 37.11 8.13 75.62
N LYS A 5 38.12 7.27 75.41
CA LYS A 5 38.20 5.82 75.69
C LYS A 5 36.92 4.97 75.73
N GLN A 6 37.05 3.79 75.09
CA GLN A 6 36.51 2.44 75.38
C GLN A 6 35.46 1.93 74.36
N ASN A 7 35.37 0.66 73.95
CA ASN A 7 36.23 -0.54 74.04
C ASN A 7 35.52 -1.66 73.25
N LYS A 8 36.32 -2.59 72.69
CA LYS A 8 36.10 -4.05 72.63
C LYS A 8 34.87 -4.58 71.88
N PHE A 9 35.09 -5.44 70.88
CA PHE A 9 35.11 -6.89 71.11
C PHE A 9 35.65 -7.64 69.88
N LEU A 10 36.75 -8.36 70.09
CA LEU A 10 37.15 -9.54 69.32
C LEU A 10 36.17 -10.67 69.68
N VAL A 11 35.64 -11.40 68.70
CA VAL A 11 35.63 -12.88 68.71
C VAL A 11 35.59 -13.36 67.26
N ALA A 12 36.66 -14.01 66.85
CA ALA A 12 36.66 -14.95 65.73
C ALA A 12 36.07 -16.27 66.21
N LEU A 13 35.21 -16.91 65.40
CA LEU A 13 35.18 -18.37 65.33
C LEU A 13 34.61 -18.84 63.99
N ALA A 14 35.38 -19.70 63.36
CA ALA A 14 35.16 -20.36 62.09
C ALA A 14 33.93 -21.28 62.10
N LEU A 15 33.33 -21.52 60.93
CA LEU A 15 32.96 -22.88 60.51
C LEU A 15 32.62 -22.97 59.02
N VAL A 16 33.25 -23.97 58.42
CA VAL A 16 33.18 -24.51 57.07
C VAL A 16 31.75 -24.75 56.57
N GLY A 17 31.50 -24.48 55.28
CA GLY A 17 30.29 -24.89 54.59
C GLY A 17 30.47 -24.87 53.07
N PHE A 18 30.76 -26.03 52.51
CA PHE A 18 30.89 -26.33 51.08
C PHE A 18 29.50 -26.35 50.42
N THR A 19 29.23 -25.51 49.43
CA THR A 19 28.11 -25.71 48.50
C THR A 19 28.43 -25.14 47.13
N MET A 20 28.40 -26.03 46.14
CA MET A 20 28.45 -25.72 44.72
C MET A 20 27.29 -24.79 44.36
N PHE A 21 27.60 -23.58 43.88
CA PHE A 21 26.64 -22.76 43.16
C PHE A 21 26.82 -23.00 41.67
N SER A 22 25.92 -23.79 41.10
CA SER A 22 25.62 -23.79 39.68
C SER A 22 25.17 -22.38 39.28
N LEU A 23 26.02 -21.67 38.53
CA LEU A 23 25.62 -20.46 37.83
C LEU A 23 24.68 -20.83 36.68
N SER A 24 23.38 -20.95 36.99
CA SER A 24 22.35 -20.90 35.96
C SER A 24 22.10 -19.43 35.63
N SER A 25 22.91 -18.88 34.73
CA SER A 25 22.67 -17.55 34.14
C SER A 25 21.56 -17.68 33.11
N CYS A 26 20.31 -17.74 33.57
CA CYS A 26 19.15 -17.47 32.75
C CYS A 26 19.06 -15.94 32.59
N ASN A 27 19.69 -15.38 31.55
CA ASN A 27 19.23 -14.10 31.02
C ASN A 27 17.87 -14.36 30.38
N LYS A 28 16.79 -14.08 31.14
CA LYS A 28 15.50 -13.78 30.54
C LYS A 28 15.58 -12.30 30.18
N ASP A 29 16.06 -12.02 28.98
CA ASP A 29 15.64 -10.80 28.31
C ASP A 29 14.16 -11.03 27.98
N ASP A 30 13.32 -10.30 28.71
CA ASP A 30 11.87 -10.29 28.51
C ASP A 30 11.64 -9.39 27.29
N ASP A 31 11.67 -10.00 26.10
CA ASP A 31 11.40 -9.36 24.80
C ASP A 31 9.91 -8.94 24.75
N ASN A 32 9.56 -7.93 25.55
CA ASN A 32 8.30 -7.21 25.42
C ASN A 32 8.46 -6.13 24.33
N ASP A 33 8.84 -6.56 23.12
CA ASP A 33 8.70 -5.68 21.97
C ASP A 33 7.20 -5.34 21.83
N PRO A 34 6.84 -4.06 21.68
CA PRO A 34 5.44 -3.68 21.52
C PRO A 34 4.87 -4.38 20.30
N ILE A 35 3.70 -5.01 20.45
CA ILE A 35 2.95 -5.58 19.33
C ILE A 35 2.62 -4.43 18.38
N LYS A 36 3.21 -4.46 17.19
CA LYS A 36 2.88 -3.53 16.12
C LYS A 36 1.61 -4.01 15.42
N GLU A 37 0.65 -3.10 15.22
CA GLU A 37 -0.57 -3.34 14.45
C GLU A 37 -0.50 -2.58 13.12
N GLY A 38 -1.32 -2.98 12.14
CA GLY A 38 -1.40 -2.34 10.82
C GLY A 38 -0.65 -3.10 9.74
N ILE A 39 -0.30 -2.40 8.66
CA ILE A 39 0.41 -2.96 7.50
C ILE A 39 1.91 -2.76 7.70
N GLU A 40 2.67 -3.85 7.66
CA GLU A 40 4.13 -3.84 7.74
C GLU A 40 4.75 -3.54 6.37
N ARG A 41 4.19 -4.09 5.31
CA ARG A 41 4.68 -3.92 3.94
C ARG A 41 3.57 -4.13 2.92
N SER A 42 3.78 -3.61 1.73
CA SER A 42 2.85 -3.79 0.61
C SER A 42 3.57 -3.90 -0.71
N GLU A 43 2.85 -4.40 -1.71
CA GLU A 43 3.29 -4.49 -3.09
C GLU A 43 2.20 -4.01 -4.02
N LEU A 44 2.61 -3.32 -5.09
CA LEU A 44 1.79 -3.10 -6.27
C LEU A 44 2.38 -3.94 -7.40
N ILE A 45 1.58 -4.85 -7.94
CA ILE A 45 1.95 -5.68 -9.09
C ILE A 45 1.25 -5.08 -10.30
N LEU A 46 2.04 -4.62 -11.27
CA LEU A 46 1.57 -4.01 -12.51
C LEU A 46 1.80 -5.00 -13.63
N THR A 47 0.73 -5.50 -14.23
CA THR A 47 0.75 -6.47 -15.33
C THR A 47 0.23 -5.81 -16.58
N GLU A 48 1.00 -5.80 -17.67
CA GLU A 48 0.51 -5.31 -18.95
C GLU A 48 -0.67 -6.17 -19.43
N VAL A 49 -1.68 -5.53 -20.01
CA VAL A 49 -2.88 -6.17 -20.55
C VAL A 49 -3.08 -5.72 -21.97
N SER A 50 -3.12 -6.68 -22.88
CA SER A 50 -3.34 -6.46 -24.32
C SER A 50 -4.61 -7.18 -24.79
N GLY A 51 -5.05 -6.87 -26.01
CA GLY A 51 -6.15 -7.58 -26.67
C GLY A 51 -6.91 -6.65 -27.61
N GLU A 52 -7.39 -7.18 -28.74
CA GLU A 52 -8.06 -6.36 -29.79
C GLU A 52 -9.29 -5.59 -29.29
N ALA A 53 -9.94 -6.09 -28.22
CA ALA A 53 -11.11 -5.46 -27.62
C ALA A 53 -10.77 -4.53 -26.43
N VAL A 54 -9.52 -4.55 -25.95
CA VAL A 54 -9.07 -3.73 -24.81
C VAL A 54 -8.63 -2.37 -25.34
N TYR A 55 -9.37 -1.32 -24.96
CA TYR A 55 -9.03 0.05 -25.33
C TYR A 55 -9.54 1.04 -24.28
N PRO A 56 -8.81 2.16 -24.05
CA PRO A 56 -9.29 3.30 -23.27
C PRO A 56 -10.38 4.08 -24.03
N HIS A 57 -11.38 4.59 -23.31
CA HIS A 57 -12.39 5.52 -23.83
C HIS A 57 -12.99 6.34 -22.68
N GLY A 58 -13.05 7.66 -22.83
CA GLY A 58 -13.45 8.56 -21.76
C GLY A 58 -12.67 8.31 -20.48
N ASP A 59 -13.33 7.89 -19.40
CA ASP A 59 -12.70 7.65 -18.09
C ASP A 59 -12.48 6.16 -17.76
N HIS A 60 -12.62 5.24 -18.74
CA HIS A 60 -12.58 3.79 -18.48
C HIS A 60 -12.03 2.98 -19.65
N PHE A 61 -11.88 1.67 -19.41
CA PHE A 61 -11.50 0.69 -20.41
C PHE A 61 -12.68 -0.17 -20.84
N HIS A 62 -12.71 -0.48 -22.13
CA HIS A 62 -13.54 -1.55 -22.69
C HIS A 62 -12.78 -2.87 -22.76
N GLY A 63 -13.51 -3.97 -22.91
CA GLY A 63 -12.94 -5.29 -23.26
C GLY A 63 -12.03 -5.97 -22.25
N LEU A 64 -11.83 -5.42 -21.04
CA LEU A 64 -10.93 -6.01 -20.01
C LEU A 64 -11.16 -7.51 -19.73
N ALA A 65 -12.40 -8.00 -19.87
CA ALA A 65 -12.72 -9.42 -19.66
C ALA A 65 -12.11 -10.36 -20.73
N ALA A 66 -11.73 -9.82 -21.88
CA ALA A 66 -11.05 -10.53 -22.96
C ALA A 66 -9.54 -10.16 -23.04
N GLY A 67 -9.04 -9.40 -22.07
CA GLY A 67 -7.64 -9.01 -22.01
C GLY A 67 -6.72 -10.21 -21.77
N VAL A 68 -5.52 -10.13 -22.34
CA VAL A 68 -4.44 -11.09 -22.17
C VAL A 68 -3.36 -10.43 -21.34
N GLU A 69 -3.05 -11.05 -20.20
CA GLU A 69 -1.99 -10.59 -19.30
C GLU A 69 -0.62 -10.94 -19.87
N GLY A 70 0.27 -9.96 -19.88
CA GLY A 70 1.66 -10.04 -20.34
C GLY A 70 2.66 -9.99 -19.18
N GLU A 71 3.73 -9.24 -19.38
CA GLU A 71 4.77 -9.08 -18.37
C GLU A 71 4.27 -8.31 -17.14
N SER A 72 4.90 -8.58 -16.00
CA SER A 72 4.57 -7.94 -14.74
C SER A 72 5.80 -7.34 -14.08
N VAL A 73 5.64 -6.15 -13.51
CA VAL A 73 6.61 -5.50 -12.63
C VAL A 73 6.02 -5.40 -11.23
N THR A 74 6.88 -5.43 -10.21
CA THR A 74 6.44 -5.34 -8.81
C THR A 74 7.16 -4.21 -8.11
N ILE A 75 6.38 -3.31 -7.53
CA ILE A 75 6.86 -2.27 -6.62
C ILE A 75 6.67 -2.78 -5.20
N LYS A 76 7.70 -2.70 -4.37
CA LYS A 76 7.65 -3.10 -2.95
C LYS A 76 7.77 -1.88 -2.07
N PHE A 77 6.97 -1.81 -1.02
CA PHE A 77 6.92 -0.68 -0.09
C PHE A 77 7.12 -1.13 1.35
N ASP A 78 7.70 -0.25 2.16
CA ASP A 78 7.80 -0.41 3.61
C ASP A 78 6.52 0.05 4.35
N GLU A 79 6.56 0.04 5.69
CA GLU A 79 5.47 0.46 6.57
C GLU A 79 5.10 1.95 6.41
N ASN A 80 5.97 2.77 5.83
CA ASN A 80 5.75 4.21 5.58
C ASN A 80 5.23 4.49 4.17
N GLY A 81 5.08 3.45 3.34
CA GLY A 81 4.66 3.57 1.95
C GLY A 81 5.77 4.07 1.02
N ASP A 82 7.03 4.03 1.47
CA ASP A 82 8.19 4.38 0.66
C ASP A 82 8.65 3.15 -0.13
N ALA A 83 8.90 3.33 -1.44
CA ALA A 83 9.32 2.23 -2.29
C ALA A 83 10.72 1.74 -1.89
N THR A 84 10.84 0.45 -1.59
CA THR A 84 12.09 -0.25 -1.27
C THR A 84 12.68 -0.97 -2.49
N SER A 85 11.85 -1.24 -3.50
CA SER A 85 12.25 -1.86 -4.77
C SER A 85 11.23 -1.54 -5.85
N GLY A 86 11.67 -1.35 -7.10
CA GLY A 86 10.78 -1.13 -8.24
C GLY A 86 10.04 0.22 -8.24
N GLY A 87 10.45 1.17 -7.40
CA GLY A 87 9.77 2.47 -7.25
C GLY A 87 9.90 3.42 -8.43
N HIS A 88 10.79 3.14 -9.39
CA HIS A 88 10.96 3.90 -10.62
C HIS A 88 10.51 3.03 -11.79
N LEU A 89 9.38 3.39 -12.39
CA LEU A 89 8.79 2.64 -13.48
C LEU A 89 9.10 3.28 -14.83
N HIS A 90 9.43 2.43 -15.79
CA HIS A 90 9.44 2.74 -17.21
C HIS A 90 8.27 1.99 -17.84
N LEU A 91 7.27 2.71 -18.34
CA LEU A 91 6.04 2.12 -18.86
C LEU A 91 5.81 2.60 -20.29
N GLU A 92 5.28 1.70 -21.13
CA GLU A 92 4.73 2.06 -22.43
C GLU A 92 3.51 2.97 -22.22
N ALA A 93 3.53 4.15 -22.84
CA ALA A 93 2.53 5.18 -22.59
C ALA A 93 1.11 4.69 -22.91
N ASP A 94 0.93 4.00 -24.04
CA ASP A 94 -0.38 3.55 -24.53
C ASP A 94 -0.78 2.15 -24.03
N ALA A 95 0.09 1.48 -23.27
CA ALA A 95 -0.25 0.19 -22.70
C ALA A 95 -1.28 0.33 -21.57
N VAL A 96 -2.12 -0.70 -21.44
CA VAL A 96 -3.02 -0.85 -20.30
C VAL A 96 -2.35 -1.76 -19.29
N TYR A 97 -2.35 -1.36 -18.02
CA TYR A 97 -1.76 -2.13 -16.94
C TYR A 97 -2.82 -2.46 -15.90
N LYS A 98 -2.96 -3.74 -15.57
CA LYS A 98 -3.66 -4.22 -14.38
C LYS A 98 -2.79 -3.95 -13.16
N ILE A 99 -3.36 -3.36 -12.11
CA ILE A 99 -2.73 -3.17 -10.80
C ILE A 99 -3.39 -4.11 -9.80
N GLU A 100 -2.59 -4.92 -9.12
CA GLU A 100 -3.00 -5.71 -7.95
C GLU A 100 -2.27 -5.23 -6.70
N LEU A 101 -3.03 -4.87 -5.66
CA LEU A 101 -2.50 -4.58 -4.33
C LEU A 101 -2.30 -5.88 -3.56
N LYS A 102 -1.13 -6.05 -2.96
CA LYS A 102 -0.88 -7.01 -1.88
C LYS A 102 -0.39 -6.26 -0.65
N ALA A 103 -0.86 -6.65 0.53
CA ALA A 103 -0.45 -6.03 1.79
C ALA A 103 -0.35 -7.07 2.89
N TRP A 104 0.65 -6.94 3.76
CA TRP A 104 0.90 -7.86 4.87
C TRP A 104 0.91 -7.10 6.20
N ASP A 105 0.31 -7.69 7.23
CA ASP A 105 0.45 -7.20 8.60
C ASP A 105 1.80 -7.63 9.22
N TYR A 106 2.09 -7.15 10.43
CA TYR A 106 3.30 -7.52 11.19
C TYR A 106 3.36 -9.00 11.63
N ASN A 107 2.30 -9.79 11.38
CA ASN A 107 2.29 -11.23 11.58
C ASN A 107 2.56 -12.00 10.28
N GLY A 108 2.80 -11.29 9.17
CA GLY A 108 2.99 -11.87 7.84
C GLY A 108 1.69 -12.36 7.18
N LYS A 109 0.50 -12.00 7.69
CA LYS A 109 -0.78 -12.34 7.09
C LYS A 109 -1.10 -11.37 5.95
N GLU A 110 -1.53 -11.88 4.80
CA GLU A 110 -2.13 -11.04 3.74
C GLU A 110 -3.45 -10.40 4.23
N VAL A 111 -3.57 -9.08 4.07
CA VAL A 111 -4.71 -8.30 4.60
C VAL A 111 -5.47 -7.51 3.53
N GLN A 112 -5.01 -7.47 2.26
CA GLN A 112 -5.71 -6.70 1.22
C GLN A 112 -7.16 -7.15 1.01
N ASN A 113 -7.45 -8.44 1.21
CA ASN A 113 -8.81 -8.99 1.07
C ASN A 113 -9.72 -8.57 2.24
N ASP A 114 -9.16 -8.14 3.37
CA ASP A 114 -9.93 -7.62 4.50
C ASP A 114 -10.64 -6.31 4.10
N PHE A 115 -10.14 -5.55 3.12
CA PHE A 115 -10.77 -4.32 2.59
C PHE A 115 -11.96 -4.59 1.67
N ILE A 116 -12.13 -5.82 1.20
CA ILE A 116 -13.24 -6.24 0.33
C ILE A 116 -14.01 -7.43 0.90
N ALA A 117 -13.86 -7.74 2.20
CA ALA A 117 -14.42 -8.96 2.81
C ALA A 117 -15.93 -9.14 2.57
N SER A 118 -16.68 -8.04 2.47
CA SER A 118 -18.07 -7.98 2.03
C SER A 118 -18.35 -6.59 1.47
N LYS A 119 -19.49 -6.41 0.81
CA LYS A 119 -19.95 -5.07 0.37
C LYS A 119 -19.96 -4.05 1.51
N ALA A 120 -20.48 -4.43 2.68
CA ALA A 120 -20.57 -3.51 3.83
C ALA A 120 -19.20 -3.03 4.31
N VAL A 121 -18.17 -3.87 4.22
CA VAL A 121 -16.79 -3.48 4.53
C VAL A 121 -16.23 -2.61 3.41
N ALA A 122 -16.33 -3.08 2.17
CA ALA A 122 -15.81 -2.42 0.98
C ALA A 122 -16.36 -1.00 0.79
N ASP A 123 -17.61 -0.74 1.16
CA ASP A 123 -18.24 0.58 1.05
C ASP A 123 -17.53 1.68 1.87
N ASN A 124 -16.63 1.31 2.79
CA ASN A 124 -15.81 2.25 3.54
C ASN A 124 -14.44 2.52 2.91
N TYR A 125 -14.04 1.79 1.87
CA TYR A 125 -12.69 1.90 1.31
C TYR A 125 -12.72 2.30 -0.17
N LYS A 126 -11.78 3.14 -0.57
CA LYS A 126 -11.55 3.48 -1.97
C LYS A 126 -10.07 3.77 -2.20
N ALA A 127 -9.56 3.24 -3.30
CA ALA A 127 -8.27 3.55 -3.85
C ALA A 127 -8.38 4.52 -5.02
N PHE A 128 -7.40 5.40 -5.12
CA PHE A 128 -7.23 6.36 -6.21
C PHE A 128 -5.74 6.69 -6.33
N LEU A 129 -5.35 7.18 -7.51
CA LEU A 129 -4.02 7.73 -7.74
C LEU A 129 -4.02 9.24 -7.46
N VAL A 130 -2.90 9.78 -6.98
CA VAL A 130 -2.65 11.22 -6.88
C VAL A 130 -1.25 11.60 -7.34
N GLY A 131 -1.07 12.86 -7.73
CA GLY A 131 0.22 13.39 -8.18
C GLY A 131 0.45 13.26 -9.68
N GLY A 132 1.64 13.68 -10.12
CA GLY A 132 2.10 13.67 -11.50
C GLY A 132 1.46 14.69 -12.43
N ASN A 133 0.31 15.27 -12.04
CA ASN A 133 -0.45 16.23 -12.83
C ASN A 133 -0.68 15.73 -14.27
N PHE A 134 -1.18 14.50 -14.38
CA PHE A 134 -1.41 13.85 -15.66
C PHE A 134 -2.55 14.53 -16.42
N ILE A 135 -2.42 14.67 -17.74
CA ILE A 135 -3.54 15.01 -18.62
C ILE A 135 -4.47 13.79 -18.62
N LEU A 136 -5.69 13.93 -18.12
CA LEU A 136 -6.61 12.79 -18.02
C LEU A 136 -7.29 12.57 -19.37
N ASN A 137 -7.61 11.32 -19.66
CA ASN A 137 -8.20 10.94 -20.94
C ASN A 137 -9.47 11.74 -21.30
N PRO A 138 -10.42 12.00 -20.38
CA PRO A 138 -11.58 12.85 -20.67
C PRO A 138 -11.27 14.32 -20.95
N ASP A 139 -10.06 14.78 -20.62
CA ASP A 139 -9.59 16.15 -20.83
C ASP A 139 -8.79 16.30 -22.14
N THR A 140 -8.68 15.23 -22.93
CA THR A 140 -8.07 15.22 -24.28
C THR A 140 -9.13 15.21 -25.36
N ASP A 141 -8.80 15.72 -26.55
CA ASP A 141 -9.71 15.70 -27.71
C ASP A 141 -9.71 14.33 -28.43
N ASP A 142 -8.64 13.53 -28.26
CA ASP A 142 -8.36 12.31 -29.02
C ASP A 142 -8.23 11.05 -28.17
N GLU A 143 -8.55 11.12 -26.87
CA GLU A 143 -8.49 10.00 -25.93
C GLU A 143 -7.07 9.40 -25.78
N SER A 144 -6.07 10.27 -25.71
CA SER A 144 -4.66 9.93 -25.53
C SER A 144 -4.14 10.17 -24.10
N GLY A 145 -5.03 10.40 -23.13
CA GLY A 145 -4.68 10.76 -21.76
C GLY A 145 -4.71 9.59 -20.76
N ALA A 146 -4.45 9.91 -19.49
CA ALA A 146 -4.38 8.91 -18.43
C ALA A 146 -5.76 8.47 -17.94
N ILE A 147 -5.87 7.19 -17.56
CA ILE A 147 -7.07 6.60 -16.93
C ILE A 147 -6.64 5.81 -15.71
N PHE A 148 -7.40 5.92 -14.62
CA PHE A 148 -7.33 4.98 -13.49
C PHE A 148 -8.72 4.43 -13.17
N GLN A 149 -8.88 3.11 -13.25
CA GLN A 149 -10.15 2.41 -13.08
C GLN A 149 -10.04 1.30 -12.02
N PRO A 150 -10.53 1.55 -10.80
CA PRO A 150 -10.84 0.49 -9.84
C PRO A 150 -11.83 -0.52 -10.41
N ARG A 151 -11.54 -1.83 -10.25
CA ARG A 151 -12.22 -2.92 -10.96
C ARG A 151 -12.33 -4.23 -10.17
N ASP A 152 -12.48 -4.18 -8.85
CA ASP A 152 -12.81 -5.40 -8.09
C ASP A 152 -14.06 -6.06 -8.68
N LEU A 153 -14.02 -7.39 -8.85
CA LEU A 153 -15.08 -8.16 -9.50
C LEU A 153 -15.99 -8.86 -8.49
N LYS A 154 -15.42 -9.28 -7.37
CA LYS A 154 -16.09 -9.97 -6.27
C LYS A 154 -15.61 -9.42 -4.94
N TYR A 155 -16.49 -9.47 -3.95
CA TYR A 155 -16.12 -9.33 -2.55
C TYR A 155 -15.61 -10.67 -2.00
N GLY A 156 -15.06 -10.66 -0.79
CA GLY A 156 -14.53 -11.86 -0.11
C GLY A 156 -15.60 -12.89 0.28
N ASP A 157 -16.88 -12.52 0.22
CA ASP A 157 -18.03 -13.42 0.40
C ASP A 157 -18.62 -13.93 -0.93
N ASP A 158 -17.86 -13.80 -2.02
CA ASP A 158 -18.19 -14.18 -3.41
C ASP A 158 -19.33 -13.42 -4.06
N THR A 159 -19.93 -12.45 -3.37
CA THR A 159 -20.94 -11.56 -3.98
C THR A 159 -20.29 -10.67 -5.05
N ASP A 160 -21.03 -10.41 -6.13
CA ASP A 160 -20.51 -9.63 -7.26
C ASP A 160 -20.43 -8.14 -6.91
N VAL A 161 -19.36 -7.49 -7.35
CA VAL A 161 -19.21 -6.03 -7.27
C VAL A 161 -19.95 -5.42 -8.46
N SER A 162 -20.88 -4.50 -8.20
CA SER A 162 -21.72 -3.93 -9.24
C SER A 162 -21.51 -2.41 -9.39
N GLY A 163 -21.07 -1.99 -10.58
CA GLY A 163 -20.93 -0.56 -10.89
C GLY A 163 -19.64 0.09 -10.38
N GLN A 164 -19.36 1.30 -10.89
CA GLN A 164 -18.06 1.97 -10.74
C GLN A 164 -17.76 2.50 -9.33
N PHE A 165 -18.80 2.71 -8.51
CA PHE A 165 -18.66 3.27 -7.17
C PHE A 165 -18.56 2.19 -6.08
N GLU A 166 -18.84 0.93 -6.41
CA GLU A 166 -18.77 -0.18 -5.45
C GLU A 166 -17.37 -0.74 -5.29
N THR A 167 -16.48 -0.48 -6.25
CA THR A 167 -15.08 -0.93 -6.21
C THR A 167 -14.29 -0.20 -5.12
N THR A 168 -13.52 -0.97 -4.36
CA THR A 168 -12.46 -0.51 -3.45
C THR A 168 -11.19 -0.16 -4.21
N GLY A 169 -10.81 -0.92 -5.24
CA GLY A 169 -9.61 -0.70 -6.05
C GLY A 169 -8.37 -1.48 -5.61
N ILE A 170 -8.55 -2.59 -4.89
CA ILE A 170 -7.43 -3.53 -4.66
C ILE A 170 -7.03 -4.23 -5.96
N LEU A 171 -7.98 -4.36 -6.89
CA LEU A 171 -7.77 -4.59 -8.31
C LEU A 171 -8.15 -3.33 -9.07
N SER A 172 -7.24 -2.81 -9.88
CA SER A 172 -7.45 -1.64 -10.72
C SER A 172 -6.80 -1.81 -12.08
N TYR A 173 -7.10 -0.91 -13.02
CA TYR A 173 -6.44 -0.82 -14.31
C TYR A 173 -6.03 0.64 -14.55
N PHE A 174 -4.94 0.86 -15.26
CA PHE A 174 -4.55 2.21 -15.66
C PHE A 174 -3.81 2.22 -16.99
N THR A 175 -3.78 3.40 -17.60
CA THR A 175 -2.89 3.74 -18.71
C THR A 175 -2.40 5.15 -18.45
N ILE A 176 -1.21 5.47 -18.96
CA ILE A 176 -0.65 6.82 -18.84
C ILE A 176 -1.11 7.69 -20.02
N GLY A 177 -1.24 7.09 -21.20
CA GLY A 177 -1.60 7.76 -22.44
C GLY A 177 -0.44 8.57 -23.03
N HIS A 178 -0.34 8.58 -24.35
CA HIS A 178 0.67 9.31 -25.13
C HIS A 178 0.85 10.78 -24.71
N ASP A 179 -0.23 11.50 -24.38
CA ASP A 179 -0.18 12.93 -23.98
C ASP A 179 0.63 13.18 -22.69
N ASN A 180 0.95 12.13 -21.96
CA ASN A 180 1.68 12.18 -20.71
C ASN A 180 3.14 11.73 -20.78
N GLU A 181 3.64 11.41 -21.99
CA GLU A 181 5.04 11.09 -22.24
C GLU A 181 6.00 12.20 -21.80
N GLY A 182 7.25 11.81 -21.53
CA GLY A 182 8.33 12.74 -21.24
C GLY A 182 8.77 12.66 -19.78
N ALA A 183 8.77 13.80 -19.07
CA ALA A 183 9.41 13.86 -17.76
C ALA A 183 8.81 12.87 -16.76
N MET A 184 9.68 12.30 -15.92
CA MET A 184 9.31 11.44 -14.80
C MET A 184 8.37 12.17 -13.83
N LYS A 185 7.33 11.47 -13.38
CA LYS A 185 6.25 12.00 -12.54
C LYS A 185 6.14 11.22 -11.24
N GLU A 186 6.09 11.93 -10.11
CA GLU A 186 5.81 11.34 -8.81
C GLU A 186 4.31 11.03 -8.67
N VAL A 187 3.99 9.79 -8.27
CA VAL A 187 2.63 9.28 -8.13
C VAL A 187 2.46 8.63 -6.77
N LYS A 188 1.25 8.74 -6.21
CA LYS A 188 0.86 7.98 -5.03
C LYS A 188 -0.36 7.14 -5.32
N TYR A 189 -0.30 5.87 -4.95
CA TYR A 189 -1.50 5.06 -4.79
C TYR A 189 -1.98 5.20 -3.35
N VAL A 190 -3.20 5.72 -3.18
CA VAL A 190 -3.79 5.94 -1.86
C VAL A 190 -4.96 4.99 -1.69
N LEU A 191 -4.90 4.10 -0.70
CA LEU A 191 -6.07 3.37 -0.21
C LEU A 191 -6.57 4.09 1.04
N ARG A 192 -7.79 4.61 0.99
CA ARG A 192 -8.36 5.41 2.06
C ARG A 192 -9.60 4.77 2.65
N LYS A 193 -9.69 4.77 3.97
CA LYS A 193 -10.94 4.53 4.69
C LYS A 193 -11.71 5.84 4.75
N LEU A 194 -12.84 5.89 4.06
CA LEU A 194 -13.67 7.08 3.89
C LEU A 194 -14.73 7.18 5.00
N ASN A 195 -15.12 8.41 5.32
CA ASN A 195 -16.34 8.64 6.08
C ASN A 195 -17.55 8.14 5.29
N THR A 196 -18.59 7.71 6.01
CA THR A 196 -19.82 7.18 5.44
C THR A 196 -20.41 8.10 4.37
N GLY A 197 -20.75 7.53 3.21
CA GLY A 197 -21.39 8.25 2.10
C GLY A 197 -20.44 8.95 1.13
N LEU A 198 -19.13 9.04 1.43
CA LEU A 198 -18.17 9.72 0.55
C LEU A 198 -17.64 8.85 -0.59
N LYS A 199 -17.74 7.51 -0.51
CA LYS A 199 -17.18 6.63 -1.56
C LYS A 199 -17.71 6.95 -2.95
N ALA A 200 -18.99 7.29 -3.08
CA ALA A 200 -19.61 7.63 -4.35
C ALA A 200 -19.18 9.01 -4.91
N THR A 201 -18.51 9.85 -4.12
CA THR A 201 -17.99 11.14 -4.58
C THR A 201 -16.57 11.07 -5.11
N VAL A 202 -15.89 9.93 -4.94
CA VAL A 202 -14.55 9.69 -5.51
C VAL A 202 -14.74 9.12 -6.91
N THR A 203 -14.30 9.86 -7.91
CA THR A 203 -14.45 9.55 -9.33
C THR A 203 -13.09 9.24 -9.97
N ARG A 204 -13.12 8.69 -11.18
CA ARG A 204 -11.89 8.35 -11.92
C ARG A 204 -11.12 9.59 -12.39
N THR A 205 -11.78 10.73 -12.46
CA THR A 205 -11.19 12.02 -12.87
C THR A 205 -10.58 12.80 -11.70
N ASP A 206 -10.59 12.23 -10.49
CA ASP A 206 -10.02 12.86 -9.30
C ASP A 206 -8.51 12.61 -9.11
N TRP A 207 -7.82 12.01 -10.10
CA TRP A 207 -6.39 11.70 -10.00
C TRP A 207 -5.58 12.92 -9.54
N ASN A 208 -5.75 14.08 -10.16
CA ASN A 208 -4.93 15.26 -9.84
C ASN A 208 -5.42 16.08 -8.62
N LYS A 209 -6.15 15.49 -7.68
CA LYS A 209 -6.66 16.20 -6.49
C LYS A 209 -5.65 16.15 -5.34
N ASP A 210 -4.68 17.06 -5.32
CA ASP A 210 -3.69 17.12 -4.22
C ASP A 210 -4.32 17.39 -2.83
N ASN A 211 -5.51 17.99 -2.79
CA ASN A 211 -6.29 18.21 -1.58
C ASN A 211 -7.25 17.05 -1.22
N TYR A 212 -7.02 15.84 -1.78
CA TYR A 212 -7.88 14.67 -1.58
C TYR A 212 -8.16 14.38 -0.10
N ALA A 213 -7.21 14.61 0.80
CA ALA A 213 -7.39 14.31 2.23
C ALA A 213 -8.54 15.12 2.85
N THR A 214 -8.78 16.33 2.33
CA THR A 214 -9.89 17.20 2.74
C THR A 214 -11.17 16.88 1.95
N LEU A 215 -11.06 16.65 0.64
CA LEU A 215 -12.23 16.34 -0.22
C LEU A 215 -12.87 14.98 0.13
N PHE A 216 -12.03 13.98 0.39
CA PHE A 216 -12.40 12.61 0.69
C PHE A 216 -12.11 12.35 2.17
N ALA A 217 -12.85 13.00 3.07
CA ALA A 217 -12.60 12.92 4.51
C ALA A 217 -12.55 11.45 5.03
N GLY A 218 -11.60 11.17 5.91
CA GLY A 218 -11.29 9.81 6.35
C GLY A 218 -9.83 9.65 6.82
N GLU A 219 -9.30 8.45 6.67
CA GLU A 219 -7.94 8.07 7.08
C GLU A 219 -7.23 7.28 5.98
N ASN A 220 -5.97 7.59 5.71
CA ASN A 220 -5.18 6.78 4.78
C ASN A 220 -4.84 5.47 5.45
N VAL A 221 -5.20 4.37 4.79
CA VAL A 221 -4.74 3.03 5.16
C VAL A 221 -3.38 2.78 4.53
N LEU A 222 -3.20 3.21 3.28
CA LEU A 222 -1.93 3.20 2.55
C LEU A 222 -1.77 4.52 1.78
N GLU A 223 -0.53 4.99 1.72
CA GLU A 223 -0.08 6.02 0.78
C GLU A 223 1.25 5.54 0.18
N LEU A 224 1.19 4.89 -0.98
CA LEU A 224 2.34 4.22 -1.61
C LEU A 224 2.93 5.12 -2.68
N LYS A 225 4.21 5.50 -2.54
CA LYS A 225 4.87 6.51 -3.37
C LYS A 225 5.82 5.86 -4.37
N PHE A 226 5.65 6.18 -5.63
CA PHE A 226 6.48 5.67 -6.73
C PHE A 226 6.53 6.70 -7.85
N GLU A 227 7.36 6.47 -8.84
CA GLU A 227 7.60 7.38 -9.95
C GLU A 227 7.36 6.66 -11.27
N ILE A 228 6.76 7.37 -12.22
CA ILE A 228 6.43 6.85 -13.55
C ILE A 228 7.16 7.69 -14.59
N HIS A 229 7.91 7.02 -15.45
CA HIS A 229 8.41 7.51 -16.72
C HIS A 229 7.64 6.81 -17.84
N ALA A 230 6.87 7.58 -18.61
CA ALA A 230 6.12 7.05 -19.74
C ALA A 230 6.82 7.40 -21.05
N GLU A 231 6.99 6.38 -21.87
CA GLU A 231 7.75 6.43 -23.12
C GLU A 231 7.14 5.47 -24.14
N HIS A 232 7.59 5.57 -25.38
CA HIS A 232 7.11 4.78 -26.50
C HIS A 232 8.25 3.88 -27.01
N GLY A 233 7.97 2.59 -27.19
CA GLY A 233 8.82 1.70 -27.98
C GLY A 233 9.99 1.08 -27.21
N HIS A 234 9.76 0.61 -26.00
CA HIS A 234 10.68 -0.26 -25.30
C HIS A 234 10.54 -1.69 -25.80
N ASP A 235 11.64 -2.23 -26.32
CA ASP A 235 11.84 -3.67 -26.36
C ASP A 235 11.93 -4.15 -24.91
N HIS A 236 10.91 -4.87 -24.46
CA HIS A 236 10.94 -5.69 -23.25
C HIS A 236 11.95 -6.85 -23.42
#